data_AF-A0A2G0X3Q1-F1
#
_entry.id   AF-A0A2G0X3Q1-F1
#
_cell.length_a   1.000
_cell.length_b   1.000
_cell.length_c   1.000
_cell.angle_alpha   90.00
_cell.angle_beta   90.00
_cell.angle_gamma   90.00
#
_symmetry.space_group_name_H-M   'P 1'
#
loop_
_entity.id
_entity.type
_entity.pdbx_description
1 polymer ?
#
loop_
_entity_poly.entity_id
_entity_poly.type
_entity_poly.pdbx_seq_one_letter_code
_entity_poly.pdbx_strand_id
1 'polypeptide(L)'
;MQAFIFCAIRNKARNKRFLKGAQTMDWLQFFSSVISSLAWPTAVITLAWLMRNPLSKLVPLIRTLKYKDLQIDIGEQLEAVRDQVGQKGEELNLPIEAPPLSYKSLAQADPRAAVLSAWLPVETELYEIAAKLGISGKPSPLLLIQELERAGVLDQVTFDTLDKLRRIRNSAIHITEAEVTFADAMNMADMCQWVKSQLKRINATCNQ
;
A
#
# COMPACT_ATOMS: atom_id res chain seq x y z
N MET A 1 -89.22 -12.47 49.73
CA MET A 1 -89.55 -13.69 50.48
C MET A 1 -88.25 -14.41 50.83
N GLN A 2 -88.02 -14.59 52.13
CA GLN A 2 -87.21 -15.62 52.83
C GLN A 2 -85.72 -15.74 52.45
N ALA A 3 -84.80 -15.29 53.33
CA ALA A 3 -84.22 -16.04 54.46
C ALA A 3 -83.34 -17.21 53.96
N PHE A 4 -82.09 -17.41 54.34
CA PHE A 4 -81.58 -17.71 55.69
C PHE A 4 -80.07 -17.40 55.69
N ILE A 5 -79.53 -16.58 56.60
CA ILE A 5 -79.18 -16.86 58.01
C ILE A 5 -77.90 -17.70 58.15
N PHE A 6 -76.92 -17.10 58.85
CA PHE A 6 -75.86 -17.73 59.67
C PHE A 6 -74.72 -18.45 58.91
N CYS A 7 -73.48 -18.54 59.40
CA CYS A 7 -72.88 -18.27 60.70
C CYS A 7 -71.35 -18.18 60.52
N ALA A 8 -70.76 -17.12 61.07
CA ALA A 8 -69.49 -17.06 61.81
C ALA A 8 -68.15 -17.62 61.24
N ILE A 9 -67.09 -17.03 61.82
CA ILE A 9 -65.73 -17.57 62.02
C ILE A 9 -64.69 -17.05 60.98
N ARG A 10 -64.10 -15.86 61.20
CA ARG A 10 -62.92 -15.58 62.06
C ARG A 10 -61.58 -15.75 61.32
N ASN A 11 -60.98 -14.59 61.01
CA ASN A 11 -59.58 -14.25 61.28
C ASN A 11 -58.47 -15.22 60.79
N LYS A 12 -58.24 -15.33 59.47
CA LYS A 12 -56.99 -15.93 58.93
C LYS A 12 -56.62 -15.49 57.51
N ALA A 13 -57.06 -14.32 57.04
CA ALA A 13 -56.88 -13.93 55.63
C ALA A 13 -55.79 -12.88 55.38
N ARG A 14 -55.33 -12.11 56.39
CA ARG A 14 -54.38 -11.00 56.15
C ARG A 14 -52.92 -11.42 55.96
N ASN A 15 -52.51 -12.61 56.42
CA ASN A 15 -51.08 -12.99 56.38
C ASN A 15 -50.63 -13.73 55.11
N LYS A 16 -51.54 -14.01 54.16
CA LYS A 16 -51.21 -14.77 52.93
C LYS A 16 -50.64 -13.93 51.78
N ARG A 17 -50.50 -12.60 51.94
CA ARG A 17 -50.01 -11.72 50.87
C ARG A 17 -48.49 -11.53 50.81
N PHE A 18 -47.71 -12.03 51.78
CA PHE A 18 -46.28 -11.76 51.85
C PHE A 18 -45.36 -12.91 51.40
N LEU A 19 -45.90 -14.06 50.99
CA LEU A 19 -45.10 -15.24 50.61
C LEU A 19 -45.42 -15.73 49.19
N LYS A 20 -45.43 -14.81 48.21
CA LYS A 20 -45.53 -15.16 46.79
C LYS A 20 -44.42 -14.42 46.04
N GLY A 21 -43.27 -15.07 45.84
CA GLY A 21 -42.22 -14.47 45.02
C GLY A 21 -40.78 -14.99 45.12
N ALA A 22 -40.47 -16.10 45.79
CA ALA A 22 -39.16 -16.74 45.62
C ALA A 22 -39.22 -17.68 44.41
N GLN A 23 -39.01 -17.13 43.21
CA GLN A 23 -38.82 -17.89 41.97
C GLN A 23 -37.44 -18.57 42.04
N THR A 24 -37.39 -19.88 42.28
CA THR A 24 -36.18 -20.68 42.05
C THR A 24 -35.98 -20.76 40.53
N MET A 25 -34.86 -20.25 40.01
CA MET A 25 -34.59 -20.32 38.57
C MET A 25 -34.61 -21.77 38.10
N ASP A 26 -35.44 -22.04 37.10
CA ASP A 26 -35.64 -23.37 36.53
C ASP A 26 -34.34 -23.83 35.84
N TRP A 27 -33.89 -25.05 36.13
CA TRP A 27 -32.61 -25.61 35.67
C TRP A 27 -32.50 -25.56 34.13
N LEU A 28 -33.64 -25.68 33.42
CA LEU A 28 -33.71 -25.51 31.97
C LEU A 28 -33.35 -24.08 31.51
N GLN A 29 -33.71 -23.05 32.29
CA GLN A 29 -33.37 -21.66 31.97
C GLN A 29 -31.86 -21.41 32.07
N PHE A 30 -31.17 -22.09 32.99
CA PHE A 30 -29.71 -22.01 33.07
C PHE A 30 -29.06 -22.55 31.78
N PHE A 31 -29.41 -23.75 31.33
CA PHE A 31 -28.87 -24.30 30.07
C PHE A 31 -29.23 -23.45 28.85
N SER A 32 -30.47 -22.95 28.78
CA SER A 32 -30.90 -22.03 27.72
C SER A 32 -30.02 -20.77 27.68
N SER A 33 -29.72 -20.18 28.84
CA SER A 33 -28.88 -18.99 28.93
C SER A 33 -27.41 -19.26 28.52
N VAL A 34 -26.85 -20.41 28.92
CA VAL A 34 -25.47 -20.80 28.56
C VAL A 34 -25.33 -21.05 27.07
N ILE A 35 -26.26 -21.82 26.48
CA ILE A 35 -26.25 -22.12 25.04
C ILE A 35 -26.45 -20.84 24.23
N SER A 36 -27.39 -19.97 24.64
CA SER A 36 -27.65 -18.70 23.94
C SER A 36 -26.44 -17.76 23.97
N SER A 37 -25.71 -17.71 25.08
CA SER A 37 -24.50 -16.90 25.19
C SER A 37 -23.32 -17.48 24.40
N LEU A 38 -23.26 -18.81 24.24
CA LEU A 38 -22.16 -19.46 23.54
C LEU A 38 -22.41 -19.61 22.03
N ALA A 39 -23.67 -19.63 21.60
CA ALA A 39 -24.05 -19.82 20.21
C ALA A 39 -23.38 -18.80 19.27
N TRP A 40 -23.38 -17.51 19.63
CA TRP A 40 -22.80 -16.45 18.80
C TRP A 40 -21.26 -16.54 18.71
N PRO A 41 -20.50 -16.62 19.82
CA PRO A 41 -19.06 -16.86 19.77
C PRO A 41 -18.68 -18.11 18.95
N THR A 42 -19.43 -19.21 19.14
CA THR A 42 -19.15 -20.45 18.43
C THR A 42 -19.42 -20.31 16.94
N ALA A 43 -20.51 -19.65 16.54
CA ALA A 43 -20.83 -19.35 15.14
C ALA A 43 -19.77 -18.46 14.46
N VAL A 44 -19.24 -17.46 15.17
CA VAL A 44 -18.17 -16.60 14.64
C VAL A 44 -16.88 -17.39 14.45
N ILE A 45 -16.50 -18.25 15.41
CA ILE A 45 -15.29 -19.08 15.32
C ILE A 45 -15.42 -20.12 14.21
N THR A 46 -16.56 -20.78 14.07
CA THR A 46 -16.79 -21.78 13.00
C THR A 46 -16.80 -21.12 11.63
N LEU A 47 -17.41 -19.93 11.49
CA LEU A 47 -17.38 -19.15 10.26
C LEU A 47 -15.96 -18.71 9.91
N ALA A 48 -15.20 -18.16 10.87
CA ALA A 48 -13.81 -17.75 10.67
C ALA A 48 -12.91 -18.93 10.27
N TRP A 49 -13.12 -20.11 10.88
CA TRP A 49 -12.39 -21.33 10.55
C TRP A 49 -12.74 -21.85 9.15
N LEU A 50 -14.02 -21.82 8.76
CA LEU A 50 -14.47 -22.21 7.43
C LEU A 50 -13.94 -21.27 6.33
N MET A 51 -13.88 -19.96 6.62
CA MET A 51 -13.38 -18.94 5.67
C MET A 51 -11.86 -18.90 5.53
N ARG A 52 -11.09 -19.44 6.50
CA ARG A 52 -9.61 -19.45 6.44
C ARG A 52 -9.07 -20.17 5.20
N ASN A 53 -9.71 -21.25 4.78
CA ASN A 53 -9.28 -22.09 3.65
C ASN A 53 -9.54 -21.44 2.27
N PRO A 54 -10.70 -20.82 1.97
CA PRO A 54 -10.89 -20.10 0.72
C PRO A 54 -10.10 -18.78 0.66
N LEU A 55 -9.99 -18.03 1.77
CA LEU A 55 -9.23 -16.78 1.80
C LEU A 55 -7.74 -17.01 1.51
N SER A 56 -7.13 -18.06 2.08
CA SER A 56 -5.72 -18.37 1.86
C SER A 56 -5.39 -18.75 0.41
N LYS A 57 -6.36 -19.31 -0.34
CA LYS A 57 -6.23 -19.63 -1.76
C LYS A 57 -6.37 -18.42 -2.69
N LEU A 58 -7.05 -17.36 -2.25
CA LEU A 58 -7.18 -16.12 -3.01
C LEU A 58 -5.96 -15.20 -2.87
N VAL A 59 -5.24 -15.28 -1.74
CA VAL A 59 -3.98 -14.52 -1.53
C VAL A 59 -2.95 -14.75 -2.65
N PRO A 60 -2.60 -15.98 -3.06
CA PRO A 60 -1.66 -16.19 -4.15
C PRO A 60 -2.21 -15.68 -5.48
N LEU A 61 -3.50 -15.82 -5.77
CA LEU A 61 -4.11 -15.32 -7.01
C LEU A 61 -4.06 -13.79 -7.11
N ILE A 62 -4.40 -13.09 -6.03
CA ILE A 62 -4.30 -11.62 -5.95
C ILE A 62 -2.85 -11.18 -6.09
N ARG A 63 -1.90 -11.92 -5.49
CA ARG A 63 -0.47 -11.63 -5.64
C ARG A 63 -0.03 -11.80 -7.09
N THR A 64 -0.32 -12.93 -7.73
CA THR A 64 0.07 -13.18 -9.13
C THR A 64 -0.58 -12.21 -10.11
N LEU A 65 -1.83 -11.80 -9.88
CA LEU A 65 -2.48 -10.77 -10.68
C LEU A 65 -1.81 -9.41 -10.49
N LYS A 66 -1.55 -9.00 -9.24
CA LYS A 66 -0.82 -7.76 -8.95
C LYS A 66 0.57 -7.72 -9.57
N TYR A 67 1.31 -8.82 -9.55
CA TYR A 67 2.64 -8.90 -10.16
C TYR A 67 2.58 -8.83 -11.70
N LYS A 68 1.62 -9.53 -12.32
CA LYS A 68 1.41 -9.48 -13.77
C LYS A 68 0.93 -8.11 -14.26
N ASP A 69 0.02 -7.47 -13.52
CA ASP A 69 -0.39 -6.10 -13.81
C ASP A 69 0.80 -5.13 -13.70
N LEU A 70 1.70 -5.37 -12.74
CA LEU A 70 2.91 -4.55 -12.54
C LEU A 70 3.90 -4.63 -13.72
N GLN A 71 3.99 -5.78 -14.40
CA GLN A 71 4.82 -5.93 -15.61
C GLN A 71 4.26 -5.09 -16.77
N ILE A 72 2.95 -5.17 -17.00
CA ILE A 72 2.28 -4.38 -18.04
C ILE A 72 2.40 -2.89 -17.71
N ASP A 73 2.25 -2.55 -16.43
CA ASP A 73 2.35 -1.20 -15.88
C ASP A 73 3.78 -0.64 -16.00
N ILE A 74 4.86 -1.41 -15.82
CA ILE A 74 6.23 -0.89 -15.97
C ILE A 74 6.52 -0.46 -17.42
N GLY A 75 6.20 -1.32 -18.39
CA GLY A 75 6.40 -0.99 -19.81
C GLY A 75 5.57 0.23 -20.22
N GLU A 76 4.29 0.26 -19.85
CA GLU A 76 3.40 1.39 -20.10
C GLU A 76 3.86 2.66 -19.38
N GLN A 77 4.33 2.57 -18.13
CA GLN A 77 4.84 3.70 -17.37
C GLN A 77 6.11 4.27 -18.01
N LEU A 78 7.01 3.43 -18.52
CA LEU A 78 8.21 3.89 -19.21
C LEU A 78 7.87 4.59 -20.53
N GLU A 79 6.91 4.08 -21.30
CA GLU A 79 6.42 4.77 -22.49
C GLU A 79 5.69 6.08 -22.14
N ALA A 80 4.88 6.10 -21.07
CA ALA A 80 4.21 7.33 -20.63
C ALA A 80 5.20 8.39 -20.12
N VAL A 81 6.31 7.99 -19.51
CA VAL A 81 7.42 8.90 -19.16
C VAL A 81 8.06 9.43 -20.45
N ARG A 82 8.33 8.54 -21.40
CA ARG A 82 8.93 8.90 -22.68
C ARG A 82 8.06 9.89 -23.47
N ASP A 83 6.75 9.68 -23.53
CA ASP A 83 5.82 10.57 -24.20
C ASP A 83 5.77 11.94 -23.53
N GLN A 84 5.76 11.98 -22.19
CA GLN A 84 5.80 13.23 -21.44
C GLN A 84 7.09 14.02 -21.72
N VAL A 85 8.24 13.33 -21.78
CA VAL A 85 9.51 13.94 -22.15
C VAL A 85 9.52 14.35 -23.62
N GLY A 86 9.00 13.53 -24.54
CA GLY A 86 8.97 13.81 -25.97
C GLY A 86 8.10 15.01 -26.34
N GLN A 87 6.94 15.17 -25.69
CA GLN A 87 6.01 16.28 -25.96
C GLN A 87 6.50 17.64 -25.44
N LYS A 88 7.36 17.65 -24.41
CA LYS A 88 7.83 18.89 -23.75
C LYS A 88 9.34 19.12 -23.88
N GLY A 89 10.08 18.13 -24.37
CA GLY A 89 11.54 18.06 -24.36
C GLY A 89 12.22 18.41 -25.68
N GLU A 90 11.49 18.84 -26.72
CA GLU A 90 12.10 19.29 -27.97
C GLU A 90 12.97 20.56 -27.79
N GLU A 91 12.83 21.30 -26.68
CA GLU A 91 13.71 22.44 -26.31
C GLU A 91 15.00 22.04 -25.57
N LEU A 92 15.20 20.76 -25.19
CA LEU A 92 16.33 20.31 -24.36
C LEU A 92 17.14 19.22 -25.06
N ASN A 93 17.69 19.55 -26.23
CA ASN A 93 18.55 18.66 -27.01
C ASN A 93 19.92 18.49 -26.32
N LEU A 94 19.96 17.60 -25.33
CA LEU A 94 21.21 17.15 -24.68
C LEU A 94 21.69 15.86 -25.36
N PRO A 95 23.02 15.65 -25.46
CA PRO A 95 23.56 14.32 -25.70
C PRO A 95 23.17 13.44 -24.50
N ILE A 96 22.15 12.60 -24.68
CA ILE A 96 21.85 11.54 -23.71
C ILE A 96 23.05 10.60 -23.75
N GLU A 97 23.84 10.61 -22.67
CA GLU A 97 24.98 9.71 -22.55
C GLU A 97 24.45 8.27 -22.52
N ALA A 98 24.83 7.49 -23.53
CA ALA A 98 24.42 6.10 -23.62
C ALA A 98 24.79 5.35 -22.32
N PRO A 99 23.93 4.45 -21.83
CA PRO A 99 24.27 3.61 -20.68
C PRO A 99 25.62 2.90 -20.90
N PRO A 100 26.49 2.82 -19.87
CA PRO A 100 27.79 2.19 -20.02
C PRO A 100 27.66 0.72 -20.46
N LEU A 101 28.65 0.19 -21.17
CA LEU A 101 28.62 -1.20 -21.65
C LEU A 101 28.38 -2.23 -20.53
N SER A 102 28.86 -1.93 -19.31
CA SER A 102 28.60 -2.73 -18.11
C SER A 102 27.12 -2.82 -17.75
N TYR A 103 26.34 -1.78 -18.03
CA TYR A 103 24.90 -1.76 -17.82
C TYR A 103 24.19 -2.68 -18.80
N LYS A 104 24.56 -2.65 -20.08
CA LYS A 104 23.95 -3.51 -21.09
C LYS A 104 24.18 -4.99 -20.79
N SER A 105 25.39 -5.37 -20.36
CA SER A 105 25.67 -6.74 -19.91
C SER A 105 24.88 -7.11 -18.66
N LEU A 106 24.71 -6.18 -17.72
CA LEU A 106 23.88 -6.40 -16.54
C LEU A 106 22.42 -6.60 -16.93
N ALA A 107 21.86 -5.78 -17.82
CA ALA A 107 20.48 -5.91 -18.29
C ALA A 107 20.23 -7.24 -19.02
N GLN A 108 21.24 -7.80 -19.69
CA GLN A 108 21.12 -9.12 -20.32
C GLN A 108 21.16 -10.27 -19.30
N ALA A 109 21.95 -10.12 -18.24
CA ALA A 109 22.12 -11.15 -17.21
C ALA A 109 20.99 -11.11 -16.16
N ASP A 110 20.64 -9.91 -15.71
CA ASP A 110 19.62 -9.60 -14.71
C ASP A 110 18.97 -8.24 -15.02
N PRO A 111 17.88 -8.22 -15.82
CA PRO A 111 17.14 -7.00 -16.14
C PRO A 111 16.64 -6.25 -14.90
N ARG A 112 16.28 -6.97 -13.83
CA ARG A 112 15.78 -6.38 -12.59
C ARG A 112 16.89 -5.62 -11.88
N ALA A 113 18.05 -6.24 -11.70
CA ALA A 113 19.21 -5.56 -11.12
C ALA A 113 19.64 -4.36 -11.96
N ALA A 114 19.53 -4.45 -13.29
CA ALA A 114 19.77 -3.32 -14.17
C ALA A 114 18.80 -2.16 -13.90
N VAL A 115 17.49 -2.39 -13.87
CA VAL A 115 16.48 -1.35 -13.53
C VAL A 115 16.82 -0.63 -12.21
N LEU A 116 17.20 -1.39 -11.17
CA LEU A 116 17.58 -0.82 -9.88
C LEU A 116 18.89 -0.03 -9.97
N SER A 117 19.87 -0.54 -10.72
CA SER A 117 21.18 0.09 -10.89
C SER A 117 21.11 1.39 -11.69
N ALA A 118 20.20 1.50 -12.67
CA ALA A 118 20.00 2.70 -13.47
C ALA A 118 19.61 3.92 -12.62
N TRP A 119 18.94 3.71 -11.48
CA TRP A 119 18.50 4.77 -10.59
C TRP A 119 19.64 5.35 -9.73
N LEU A 120 20.68 4.57 -9.43
CA LEU A 120 21.73 4.97 -8.49
C LEU A 120 22.41 6.30 -8.85
N PRO A 121 22.79 6.56 -10.12
CA PRO A 121 23.38 7.85 -10.48
C PRO A 121 22.43 9.04 -10.30
N VAL A 122 21.12 8.85 -10.51
CA VAL A 122 20.10 9.89 -10.30
C VAL A 122 20.01 10.24 -8.82
N GLU A 123 20.01 9.23 -7.97
CA GLU A 123 19.97 9.40 -6.51
C GLU A 123 21.21 10.12 -5.98
N THR A 124 22.40 9.82 -6.51
CA THR A 124 23.64 10.54 -6.17
C THR A 124 23.51 12.03 -6.50
N GLU A 125 23.11 12.39 -7.72
CA GLU A 125 22.97 13.80 -8.13
C GLU A 125 21.91 14.53 -7.30
N LEU A 126 20.79 13.88 -6.97
CA LEU A 126 19.78 14.43 -6.07
C LEU A 126 20.35 14.79 -4.70
N TYR A 127 21.09 13.85 -4.07
CA TYR A 127 21.70 14.12 -2.77
C TYR A 127 22.80 15.18 -2.83
N GLU A 128 23.52 15.31 -3.94
CA GLU A 128 24.49 16.38 -4.13
C GLU A 128 23.81 17.76 -4.18
N ILE A 129 22.70 17.89 -4.93
CA ILE A 129 21.90 19.11 -4.95
C ILE A 129 21.37 19.41 -3.55
N ALA A 130 20.83 18.41 -2.86
CA ALA A 130 20.34 18.53 -1.49
C ALA A 130 21.41 19.06 -0.54
N ALA A 131 22.61 18.50 -0.61
CA ALA A 131 23.74 18.88 0.24
C ALA A 131 24.15 20.34 0.00
N LYS A 132 24.14 20.81 -1.25
CA LYS A 132 24.43 22.22 -1.58
C LYS A 132 23.38 23.19 -1.05
N LEU A 133 22.12 22.77 -1.04
CA LEU A 133 21.02 23.55 -0.48
C LEU A 133 20.94 23.49 1.05
N GLY A 134 21.89 22.79 1.70
CA GLY A 134 21.94 22.66 3.17
C GLY A 134 20.90 21.69 3.74
N ILE A 135 20.23 20.89 2.90
CA ILE A 135 19.26 19.88 3.34
C ILE A 135 20.04 18.76 4.04
N SER A 136 19.93 18.73 5.37
CA SER A 136 20.67 17.81 6.22
C SER A 136 19.88 16.54 6.53
N GLY A 137 20.59 15.41 6.64
CA GLY A 137 20.02 14.14 7.11
C GLY A 137 19.32 13.34 6.03
N LYS A 138 20.09 12.73 5.10
CA LYS A 138 19.70 11.74 4.07
C LYS A 138 18.19 11.45 4.00
N PRO A 139 17.37 12.40 3.52
CA PRO A 139 15.93 12.23 3.50
C PRO A 139 15.57 11.15 2.46
N SER A 140 14.40 10.53 2.61
CA SER A 140 13.95 9.59 1.58
C SER A 140 13.89 10.29 0.21
N PRO A 141 14.20 9.60 -0.91
CA PRO A 141 14.19 10.21 -2.24
C PRO A 141 12.89 10.92 -2.59
N LEU A 142 11.74 10.41 -2.12
CA LEU A 142 10.43 11.06 -2.31
C LEU A 142 10.38 12.44 -1.65
N LEU A 143 10.79 12.52 -0.38
CA LEU A 143 10.80 13.80 0.35
C LEU A 143 11.72 14.78 -0.33
N LEU A 144 12.90 14.32 -0.76
CA LEU A 144 13.87 15.17 -1.43
C LEU A 144 13.34 15.73 -2.76
N ILE A 145 12.75 14.88 -3.60
CA ILE A 145 12.15 15.31 -4.89
C ILE A 145 11.04 16.36 -4.64
N GLN A 146 10.20 16.15 -3.62
CA GLN A 146 9.15 17.11 -3.24
C GLN A 146 9.70 18.43 -2.70
N GLU A 147 10.75 18.38 -1.89
CA GLU A 147 11.38 19.59 -1.35
C GLU A 147 12.04 20.42 -2.46
N LEU A 148 12.74 19.76 -3.40
CA LEU A 148 13.39 20.44 -4.52
C LEU A 148 12.38 21.05 -5.50
N GLU A 149 11.23 20.40 -5.73
CA GLU A 149 10.14 20.98 -6.53
C GLU A 149 9.50 22.17 -5.82
N ARG A 150 9.19 22.06 -4.52
CA ARG A 150 8.68 23.19 -3.72
C ARG A 150 9.63 24.38 -3.66
N ALA A 151 10.94 24.12 -3.67
CA ALA A 151 11.96 25.15 -3.73
C ALA A 151 12.11 25.79 -5.13
N GLY A 152 11.36 25.31 -6.14
CA GLY A 152 11.44 25.79 -7.52
C GLY A 152 12.72 25.38 -8.26
N VAL A 153 13.46 24.41 -7.71
CA VAL A 153 14.73 23.93 -8.27
C VAL A 153 14.49 22.94 -9.39
N LEU A 154 13.42 22.13 -9.30
CA LEU A 154 12.98 21.22 -10.35
C LEU A 154 11.83 21.84 -11.14
N ASP A 155 11.86 21.73 -12.47
CA ASP A 155 10.69 22.00 -13.28
C ASP A 155 9.69 20.82 -13.21
N GLN A 156 8.44 21.07 -13.60
CA GLN A 156 7.38 20.07 -13.52
C GLN A 156 7.71 18.78 -14.28
N VAL A 157 8.42 18.86 -15.42
CA VAL A 157 8.73 17.66 -16.22
C VAL A 157 9.77 16.81 -15.49
N THR A 158 10.82 17.44 -14.97
CA THR A 158 11.86 16.73 -14.21
C THR A 158 11.27 16.11 -12.95
N PHE A 159 10.38 16.83 -12.24
CA PHE A 159 9.67 16.29 -11.07
C PHE A 159 8.79 15.07 -11.41
N ASP A 160 7.91 15.20 -12.40
CA ASP A 160 6.99 14.12 -12.77
C ASP A 160 7.75 12.87 -13.23
N THR A 161 8.81 13.08 -14.02
CA THR A 161 9.68 11.99 -14.49
C THR A 161 10.40 11.32 -13.32
N LEU A 162 10.94 12.10 -12.37
CA LEU A 162 11.57 11.57 -11.15
C LEU A 162 10.60 10.75 -10.29
N ASP A 163 9.36 11.24 -10.07
CA ASP A 163 8.38 10.50 -9.26
C ASP A 163 7.98 9.18 -9.93
N LYS A 164 7.75 9.20 -11.25
CA LYS A 164 7.43 8.00 -12.03
C LYS A 164 8.57 6.98 -12.00
N LEU A 165 9.81 7.38 -12.26
CA LEU A 165 10.97 6.48 -12.22
C LEU A 165 11.22 5.91 -10.82
N ARG A 166 11.03 6.71 -9.76
CA ARG A 166 11.09 6.25 -8.37
C ARG A 166 10.04 5.18 -8.08
N ARG A 167 8.82 5.33 -8.61
CA ARG A 167 7.75 4.32 -8.50
C ARG A 167 8.13 3.04 -9.23
N ILE A 168 8.59 3.14 -10.48
CA ILE A 168 9.07 1.99 -11.28
C ILE A 168 10.15 1.22 -10.52
N ARG A 169 11.16 1.92 -9.97
CA ARG A 169 12.20 1.29 -9.13
C ARG A 169 11.60 0.55 -7.94
N ASN A 170 10.69 1.20 -7.20
CA ASN A 170 10.06 0.58 -6.03
C ASN A 170 9.24 -0.66 -6.42
N SER A 171 8.54 -0.60 -7.55
CA SER A 171 7.81 -1.74 -8.11
C SER A 171 8.76 -2.89 -8.45
N ALA A 172 9.88 -2.61 -9.10
CA ALA A 172 10.89 -3.62 -9.47
C ALA A 172 11.50 -4.35 -8.27
N ILE A 173 11.51 -3.77 -7.06
CA ILE A 173 11.97 -4.43 -5.83
C ILE A 173 11.02 -5.60 -5.43
N HIS A 174 9.75 -5.51 -5.78
CA HIS A 174 8.73 -6.48 -5.37
C HIS A 174 8.40 -7.53 -6.43
N ILE A 175 8.98 -7.42 -7.63
CA ILE A 175 8.73 -8.27 -8.81
C ILE A 175 9.79 -9.36 -8.96
N THR A 176 9.43 -10.55 -9.44
CA THR A 176 10.40 -11.63 -9.69
C THR A 176 11.22 -11.36 -10.97
N GLU A 177 12.46 -11.84 -11.04
CA GLU A 177 13.38 -11.64 -12.20
C GLU A 177 12.75 -11.95 -13.57
N ALA A 178 11.84 -12.93 -13.64
CA ALA A 178 11.21 -13.38 -14.90
C ALA A 178 10.23 -12.38 -15.53
N GLU A 179 9.84 -11.32 -14.83
CA GLU A 179 8.82 -10.36 -15.29
C GLU A 179 9.42 -9.05 -15.83
N VAL A 180 10.68 -8.73 -15.54
CA VAL A 180 11.34 -7.53 -16.07
C VAL A 180 12.11 -7.90 -17.33
N THR A 181 11.86 -7.23 -18.44
CA THR A 181 12.55 -7.53 -19.71
C THR A 181 13.82 -6.70 -19.87
N PHE A 182 14.73 -7.17 -20.74
CA PHE A 182 15.89 -6.39 -21.18
C PHE A 182 15.48 -5.03 -21.75
N ALA A 183 14.38 -4.97 -22.49
CA ALA A 183 13.88 -3.72 -23.07
C ALA A 183 13.45 -2.72 -21.99
N ASP A 184 12.73 -3.19 -20.95
CA ASP A 184 12.33 -2.34 -19.82
C ASP A 184 13.56 -1.78 -19.08
N ALA A 185 14.58 -2.63 -18.89
CA ALA A 185 15.84 -2.21 -18.28
C ALA A 185 16.58 -1.15 -19.10
N MET A 186 16.57 -1.26 -20.43
CA MET A 186 17.17 -0.26 -21.31
C MET A 186 16.37 1.05 -21.31
N ASN A 187 15.05 0.98 -21.40
CA ASN A 187 14.17 2.14 -21.32
C ASN A 187 14.33 2.89 -19.98
N MET A 188 14.43 2.16 -18.86
CA MET A 188 14.72 2.74 -17.55
C MET A 188 16.07 3.46 -17.55
N ALA A 189 17.10 2.86 -18.16
CA ALA A 189 18.42 3.47 -18.24
C ALA A 189 18.40 4.78 -19.02
N ASP A 190 17.74 4.79 -20.17
CA ASP A 190 17.64 5.96 -21.03
C ASP A 190 16.93 7.12 -20.31
N MET A 191 15.82 6.83 -19.61
CA MET A 191 15.09 7.83 -18.83
C MET A 191 15.89 8.33 -17.62
N CYS A 192 16.60 7.44 -16.92
CA CYS A 192 17.49 7.84 -15.84
C CYS A 192 18.65 8.71 -16.34
N GLN A 193 19.23 8.42 -17.51
CA GLN A 193 20.26 9.26 -18.11
C GLN A 193 19.73 10.64 -18.48
N TRP A 194 18.52 10.69 -19.05
CA TRP A 194 17.86 11.96 -19.35
C TRP A 194 17.68 12.82 -18.08
N VAL A 195 17.07 12.27 -17.02
CA VAL A 195 16.87 12.99 -15.75
C VAL A 195 18.20 13.39 -15.11
N LYS A 196 19.17 12.48 -15.07
CA LYS A 196 20.50 12.77 -14.53
C LYS A 196 21.13 13.97 -15.24
N SER A 197 20.93 14.08 -16.55
CA SER A 197 21.44 15.21 -17.34
C SER A 197 20.75 16.53 -16.97
N GLN A 198 19.44 16.50 -16.72
CA GLN A 198 18.71 17.66 -16.19
C GLN A 198 19.20 18.04 -14.78
N LEU A 199 19.34 17.07 -13.88
CA LEU A 199 19.85 17.30 -12.53
C LEU A 199 21.26 17.87 -12.54
N LYS A 200 22.16 17.38 -13.41
CA LYS A 200 23.51 17.95 -13.56
C LYS A 200 23.47 19.42 -13.97
N ARG A 201 22.58 19.80 -14.90
CA ARG A 201 22.40 21.20 -15.29
C ARG A 201 21.94 22.05 -14.11
N ILE A 202 20.93 21.57 -13.37
CA ILE A 202 20.41 22.25 -12.18
C ILE A 202 21.52 22.41 -11.12
N ASN A 203 22.27 21.33 -10.88
CA ASN A 203 23.39 21.29 -9.96
C ASN A 203 24.52 22.27 -10.36
N ALA A 204 24.74 22.47 -11.66
CA ALA A 204 25.67 23.47 -12.18
C ALA A 204 25.16 24.90 -11.99
N THR A 205 23.86 25.15 -12.15
CA THR A 205 23.27 26.47 -11.89
C THR A 205 23.24 26.85 -10.41
N CYS A 206 23.15 25.88 -9.50
CA CYS A 206 23.22 26.14 -8.05
C CYS A 206 24.63 26.50 -7.54
N ASN A 207 25.67 26.40 -8.38
CA ASN A 207 27.04 26.79 -8.02
C ASN A 207 27.35 28.29 -8.25
N GLN A 208 26.41 29.07 -8.80
CA GLN A 208 26.50 30.53 -8.95
C GLN A 208 25.67 31.23 -7.89
#